data_AF-A0A2R8C2M9-F1
#
_entry.id   AF-A0A2R8C2M9-F1
#
_cell.length_a   1.000
_cell.length_b   1.000
_cell.length_c   1.000
_cell.angle_alpha   90.00
_cell.angle_beta   90.00
_cell.angle_gamma   90.00
#
_symmetry.space_group_name_H-M   'P 1'
#
loop_
_entity.id
_entity.type
_entity.pdbx_description
1 polymer ?
#
loop_
_entity_poly.entity_id
_entity_poly.type
_entity_poly.pdbx_seq_one_letter_code
_entity_poly.pdbx_strand_id
1 'polypeptide(L)'
;MRLFSTITFVGALTLSGAAFACPWASGDYAFSEHGVYGDFTVNADCTEMVWSRLSDGAETTALERTKHGWAGELEKADVELLDNGKNLRITGTGGAMRQARAERKN
;
A
#
# COMPACT_ATOMS: atom_id res chain seq x y z
N MET A 1 22.54 -6.08 -56.31
CA MET A 1 22.08 -5.12 -55.27
C MET A 1 21.06 -5.87 -54.42
N ARG A 2 21.43 -6.42 -53.23
CA ARG A 2 21.24 -5.85 -51.88
C ARG A 2 19.84 -5.21 -51.76
N LEU A 3 18.93 -5.70 -50.91
CA LEU A 3 19.06 -5.70 -49.44
C LEU A 3 18.16 -6.78 -48.80
N PHE A 4 18.73 -7.57 -47.88
CA PHE A 4 17.98 -8.37 -46.91
C PHE A 4 17.64 -7.48 -45.72
N SER A 5 16.36 -7.19 -45.49
CA SER A 5 15.89 -6.52 -44.28
C SER A 5 15.47 -7.57 -43.25
N THR A 6 16.41 -7.93 -42.37
CA THR A 6 16.11 -8.63 -41.11
C THR A 6 15.39 -7.69 -40.17
N ILE A 7 14.08 -7.90 -39.99
CA ILE A 7 13.27 -7.25 -38.95
C ILE A 7 13.56 -7.99 -37.64
N THR A 8 14.43 -7.40 -36.82
CA THR A 8 14.68 -7.86 -35.44
C THR A 8 13.49 -7.45 -34.57
N PHE A 9 12.56 -8.37 -34.34
CA PHE A 9 11.46 -8.17 -33.39
C PHE A 9 12.02 -8.35 -31.97
N VAL A 10 12.39 -7.25 -31.31
CA VAL A 10 12.72 -7.26 -29.88
C VAL A 10 11.41 -7.42 -29.13
N GLY A 11 11.06 -8.69 -28.84
CA GLY A 11 9.95 -9.01 -27.96
C GLY A 11 10.21 -8.42 -26.59
N ALA A 12 9.47 -7.37 -26.24
CA ALA A 12 9.44 -6.81 -24.90
C ALA A 12 8.96 -7.91 -23.94
N LEU A 13 9.88 -8.45 -23.13
CA LEU A 13 9.52 -9.18 -21.92
C LEU A 13 8.88 -8.17 -20.97
N THR A 14 7.57 -8.03 -21.04
CA THR A 14 6.80 -7.52 -19.90
C THR A 14 6.91 -8.57 -18.81
N LEU A 15 7.86 -8.38 -17.88
CA LEU A 15 7.85 -9.08 -16.59
C LEU A 15 6.54 -8.70 -15.90
N SER A 16 5.50 -9.51 -16.14
CA SER A 16 4.30 -9.50 -15.33
C SER A 16 4.68 -10.19 -14.03
N GLY A 17 5.37 -9.45 -13.15
CA GLY A 17 5.45 -9.83 -11.75
C GLY A 17 4.01 -10.05 -11.31
N ALA A 18 3.70 -11.25 -10.84
CA ALA A 18 2.41 -11.55 -10.25
C ALA A 18 2.30 -10.68 -8.98
N ALA A 19 1.90 -9.43 -9.16
CA ALA A 19 1.48 -8.58 -8.08
C ALA A 19 0.34 -9.35 -7.43
N PHE A 20 0.55 -9.82 -6.19
CA PHE A 20 -0.56 -10.15 -5.33
C PHE A 20 -1.53 -8.99 -5.46
N ALA A 21 -2.74 -9.26 -5.95
CA ALA A 21 -3.70 -8.22 -6.29
C ALA A 21 -3.96 -7.40 -5.03
N CYS A 22 -3.21 -6.31 -4.88
CA CYS A 22 -3.24 -5.53 -3.67
C CYS A 22 -4.44 -4.63 -3.79
N PRO A 23 -5.48 -4.85 -2.98
CA PRO A 23 -6.71 -4.09 -3.11
C PRO A 23 -6.53 -2.63 -2.70
N TRP A 24 -5.38 -2.30 -2.09
CA TRP A 24 -5.02 -0.96 -1.66
C TRP A 24 -4.26 -0.17 -2.72
N ALA A 25 -3.73 -0.83 -3.76
CA ALA A 25 -2.78 -0.25 -4.71
C ALA A 25 -3.30 1.04 -5.35
N SER A 26 -2.40 2.02 -5.52
CA SER A 26 -2.70 3.33 -6.14
C SER A 26 -3.95 3.99 -5.54
N GLY A 27 -4.06 3.99 -4.22
CA GLY A 27 -5.24 4.47 -3.52
C GLY A 27 -4.93 5.51 -2.47
N ASP A 28 -5.82 6.48 -2.37
CA ASP A 28 -5.90 7.43 -1.27
C ASP A 28 -7.03 6.99 -0.35
N TYR A 29 -6.75 6.88 0.95
CA TYR A 29 -7.66 6.34 1.94
C TYR A 29 -7.78 7.27 3.13
N ALA A 30 -8.94 7.20 3.77
CA ALA A 30 -9.21 7.86 5.03
C ALA A 30 -9.96 6.93 5.96
N PHE A 31 -9.69 7.01 7.24
CA PHE A 31 -10.46 6.29 8.23
C PHE A 31 -10.75 7.19 9.42
N SER A 32 -11.90 6.98 10.03
CA SER A 32 -12.31 7.65 11.26
C SER A 32 -13.16 6.69 12.06
N GLU A 33 -12.56 6.04 13.05
CA GLU A 33 -13.25 5.03 13.84
C GLU A 33 -12.81 5.07 15.30
N HIS A 34 -13.78 5.12 16.22
CA HIS A 34 -13.57 5.12 17.67
C HIS A 34 -12.51 6.13 18.16
N GLY A 35 -12.45 7.32 17.54
CA GLY A 35 -11.52 8.39 17.92
C GLY A 35 -10.11 8.26 17.32
N VAL A 36 -9.85 7.25 16.48
CA VAL A 36 -8.65 7.17 15.65
C VAL A 36 -8.98 7.69 14.27
N TYR A 37 -8.17 8.63 13.78
CA TYR A 37 -8.32 9.24 12.47
C TYR A 37 -6.98 9.25 11.75
N GLY A 38 -7.02 9.11 10.44
CA GLY A 38 -5.83 9.19 9.62
C GLY A 38 -6.19 9.12 8.15
N ASP A 39 -5.36 9.78 7.35
CA ASP A 39 -5.35 9.65 5.91
C ASP A 39 -4.06 8.94 5.52
N PHE A 40 -4.12 8.07 4.53
CA PHE A 40 -2.93 7.43 4.00
C PHE A 40 -3.05 7.15 2.52
N THR A 41 -1.92 7.10 1.83
CA THR A 41 -1.83 6.75 0.42
C THR A 41 -0.96 5.51 0.27
N VAL A 42 -1.29 4.67 -0.71
CA VAL A 42 -0.54 3.44 -1.01
C VAL A 42 -0.10 3.48 -2.46
N ASN A 43 1.18 3.18 -2.69
CA ASN A 43 1.74 3.19 -4.04
C ASN A 43 1.17 2.06 -4.92
N ALA A 44 1.50 2.06 -6.21
CA ALA A 44 0.94 1.10 -7.17
C ALA A 44 1.32 -0.37 -6.88
N ASP A 45 2.48 -0.58 -6.27
CA ASP A 45 3.03 -1.91 -6.02
C ASP A 45 2.73 -2.44 -4.60
N CYS A 46 2.06 -1.62 -3.77
CA CYS A 46 1.83 -1.89 -2.34
C CYS A 46 3.10 -2.24 -1.56
N THR A 47 4.18 -1.57 -1.89
CA THR A 47 5.47 -1.66 -1.18
C THR A 47 5.71 -0.46 -0.28
N GLU A 48 4.90 0.59 -0.40
CA GLU A 48 5.06 1.81 0.36
C GLU A 48 3.69 2.40 0.70
N MET A 49 3.59 2.92 1.93
CA MET A 49 2.46 3.72 2.39
C MET A 49 2.97 5.06 2.91
N VAL A 50 2.29 6.14 2.55
CA VAL A 50 2.49 7.46 3.15
C VAL A 50 1.29 7.77 4.05
N TRP A 51 1.53 7.81 5.35
CA TRP A 51 0.54 8.15 6.36
C TRP A 51 0.60 9.63 6.68
N SER A 52 -0.53 10.33 6.56
CA SER A 52 -0.67 11.74 6.94
C SER A 52 -1.38 11.85 8.29
N ARG A 53 -0.64 12.18 9.36
CA ARG A 53 -1.23 12.55 10.66
C ARG A 53 -1.49 14.04 10.66
N LEU A 54 -2.68 14.45 11.12
CA LEU A 54 -3.05 15.86 11.25
C LEU A 54 -2.09 16.67 12.15
N SER A 55 -1.36 16.03 13.06
CA SER A 55 -0.51 16.71 14.06
C SER A 55 1.00 16.64 13.82
N ASP A 56 1.50 15.58 13.18
CA ASP A 56 2.92 15.21 13.23
C ASP A 56 3.60 15.23 11.85
N GLY A 57 2.85 15.54 10.79
CA GLY A 57 3.34 15.50 9.40
C GLY A 57 3.09 14.17 8.70
N ALA A 58 3.55 14.09 7.45
CA ALA A 58 3.50 12.87 6.67
C ALA A 58 4.66 11.94 7.05
N GLU A 59 4.36 10.67 7.18
CA GLU A 59 5.30 9.62 7.55
C GLU A 59 5.21 8.49 6.53
N THR A 60 6.34 8.08 5.97
CA THR A 60 6.41 7.01 4.98
C THR A 60 6.90 5.73 5.63
N THR A 61 6.27 4.61 5.31
CA THR A 61 6.72 3.29 5.72
C THR A 61 6.72 2.31 4.56
N ALA A 62 7.69 1.40 4.58
CA ALA A 62 7.70 0.26 3.67
C ALA A 62 6.62 -0.74 4.08
N LEU A 63 5.96 -1.32 3.08
CA LEU A 63 4.95 -2.35 3.27
C LEU A 63 5.52 -3.72 2.93
N GLU A 64 5.38 -4.65 3.86
CA GLU A 64 5.72 -6.06 3.69
C GLU A 64 4.47 -6.93 3.63
N ARG A 65 4.44 -7.88 2.70
CA ARG A 65 3.32 -8.81 2.56
C ARG A 65 3.28 -9.76 3.78
N THR A 66 2.15 -9.79 4.47
CA THR A 66 1.89 -10.73 5.59
C THR A 66 0.90 -11.82 5.17
N LYS A 67 0.52 -12.67 6.12
CA LYS A 67 -0.58 -13.64 5.95
C LYS A 67 -1.96 -12.97 5.81
N HIS A 68 -2.13 -11.75 6.33
CA HIS A 68 -3.43 -11.08 6.41
C HIS A 68 -3.54 -9.84 5.53
N GLY A 69 -2.43 -9.35 4.98
CA GLY A 69 -2.38 -8.03 4.37
C GLY A 69 -0.98 -7.55 4.02
N TRP A 70 -0.80 -6.25 4.18
CA TRP A 70 0.48 -5.55 4.03
C TRP A 70 0.76 -4.79 5.32
N ALA A 71 1.87 -5.09 5.98
CA ALA A 71 2.25 -4.47 7.24
C ALA A 71 3.34 -3.43 7.04
N GLY A 72 3.27 -2.32 7.77
CA GLY A 72 4.30 -1.30 7.82
C GLY A 72 4.49 -0.81 9.25
N GLU A 73 5.69 -0.33 9.54
CA GLU A 73 6.09 0.18 10.85
C GLU A 73 6.16 1.71 10.80
N LEU A 74 5.43 2.39 11.69
CA LEU A 74 5.51 3.83 11.90
C LEU A 74 6.08 4.10 13.28
N GLU A 75 6.68 5.27 13.49
CA GLU A 75 7.37 5.70 14.71
C GLU A 75 6.55 5.47 16.00
N LYS A 76 5.22 5.63 15.91
CA LYS A 76 4.31 5.49 17.07
C LYS A 76 3.28 4.38 16.93
N ALA A 77 3.26 3.65 15.81
CA ALA A 77 2.28 2.59 15.58
C ALA A 77 2.69 1.66 14.44
N ASP A 78 2.35 0.39 14.56
CA ASP A 78 2.39 -0.52 13.42
C ASP A 78 1.04 -0.49 12.70
N VAL A 79 1.07 -0.64 11.39
CA VAL A 79 -0.13 -0.73 10.57
C VAL A 79 -0.16 -2.06 9.82
N GLU A 80 -1.35 -2.61 9.63
CA GLU A 80 -1.57 -3.75 8.74
C GLU A 80 -2.81 -3.50 7.89
N LEU A 81 -2.61 -3.26 6.59
CA LEU A 81 -3.65 -3.10 5.58
C LEU A 81 -4.18 -4.48 5.19
N LEU A 82 -5.42 -4.81 5.55
CA LEU A 82 -5.93 -6.19 5.37
C LEU A 82 -6.29 -6.50 3.91
N ASP A 83 -6.20 -7.78 3.53
CA ASP A 83 -6.48 -8.30 2.18
C ASP A 83 -7.90 -8.02 1.64
N ASN A 84 -8.80 -7.49 2.46
CA ASN A 84 -10.14 -7.11 2.05
C ASN A 84 -10.24 -5.71 1.42
N GLY A 85 -9.15 -4.92 1.40
CA GLY A 85 -9.13 -3.59 0.79
C GLY A 85 -9.99 -2.53 1.49
N LYS A 86 -10.42 -2.81 2.72
CA LYS A 86 -11.40 -1.98 3.45
C LYS A 86 -11.02 -1.75 4.88
N ASN A 87 -10.29 -2.67 5.50
CA ASN A 87 -9.98 -2.60 6.92
C ASN A 87 -8.47 -2.57 7.12
N LEU A 88 -8.04 -1.75 8.07
CA LEU A 88 -6.67 -1.75 8.57
C LEU A 88 -6.65 -2.07 10.07
N ARG A 89 -5.52 -2.59 10.53
CA ARG A 89 -5.18 -2.69 11.94
C ARG A 89 -4.11 -1.68 12.27
N ILE A 90 -4.23 -1.08 13.44
CA ILE A 90 -3.28 -0.11 13.97
C ILE A 90 -2.91 -0.58 15.36
N THR A 91 -1.63 -0.86 15.60
CA THR A 91 -1.11 -1.29 16.88
C THR A 91 -0.23 -0.18 17.44
N GLY A 92 -0.68 0.51 18.48
CA GLY A 92 0.15 1.55 19.11
C GLY A 92 1.32 0.95 19.89
N THR A 93 2.30 1.77 20.25
CA THR A 93 3.51 1.39 21.02
C THR A 93 3.22 0.69 22.36
N GLY A 94 2.02 0.89 22.92
CA GLY A 94 1.54 0.18 24.12
C GLY A 94 0.92 -1.21 23.87
N GLY A 95 1.00 -1.73 22.64
CA GLY A 95 0.42 -3.03 22.24
C GLY A 95 -1.09 -3.02 22.01
N ALA A 96 -1.75 -1.88 22.20
CA ALA A 96 -3.18 -1.75 21.95
C ALA A 96 -3.47 -1.77 20.45
N MET A 97 -4.09 -2.86 20.00
CA MET A 97 -4.54 -3.03 18.62
C MET A 97 -5.96 -2.50 18.44
N ARG A 98 -6.15 -1.72 17.38
CA ARG A 98 -7.47 -1.26 16.92
C ARG A 98 -7.65 -1.63 15.47
N GLN A 99 -8.86 -2.02 15.11
CA GLN A 99 -9.25 -2.20 13.72
C GLN A 99 -10.09 -1.00 13.29
N ALA A 100 -9.78 -0.46 12.12
CA ALA A 100 -10.52 0.63 11.53
C ALA A 100 -10.90 0.29 10.09
N ARG A 101 -12.05 0.77 9.65
CA ARG A 101 -12.45 0.76 8.25
C ARG A 101 -11.94 2.01 7.56
N ALA A 102 -11.19 1.80 6.48
CA ALA A 102 -10.79 2.84 5.56
C ALA A 102 -11.75 2.94 4.38
N GLU A 103 -12.00 4.19 3.99
CA GLU A 103 -12.77 4.57 2.81
C GLU A 103 -11.80 5.16 1.79
N ARG A 104 -11.91 4.69 0.55
CA ARG A 104 -11.13 5.23 -0.57
C ARG A 104 -11.69 6.61 -0.91
N LYS A 105 -10.83 7.62 -1.01
CA LYS A 105 -11.19 9.02 -1.31
C LYS A 105 -11.27 9.33 -2.81
N ASN A 106 -10.57 8.55 -3.63
CA ASN A 106 -10.53 8.65 -5.10
C ASN A 106 -10.81 7.30 -5.76
#